data_AF-T0Z888-F1
#
_entry.id   AF-T0Z888-F1
#
_cell.length_a   1.000
_cell.length_b   1.000
_cell.length_c   1.000
_cell.angle_alpha   90.00
_cell.angle_beta   90.00
_cell.angle_gamma   90.00
#
_symmetry.space_group_name_H-M   'P 1'
#
loop_
_entity.id
_entity.type
_entity.pdbx_description
1 polymer ?
#
loop_
_entity_poly.entity_id
_entity_poly.type
_entity_poly.pdbx_seq_one_letter_code
_entity_poly.pdbx_strand_id
1 'polypeptide(L)'
;MAKRIATNVSSGKFLIFFDSSLSYSIEFADIIASYLRSGEKAVLLSDLIVMPRELFFNAGGFRDLSYAEDVDLLARVYRSANIIAYPVLGCKMLVTQGIPLFSIPTGPGSRLSEPGFKIRKAQWDQILACNYRISDINGFVGEEDNPGFLTRFITKVQFFFARRFGMSPTVHDQNNFLFLMDKILESLVLKDYMRFEGISMKPMLSMPGTMRQYLAGASVAWKSNEIDNMLTLQ
;
A
#
# COMPACT_ATOMS: atom_id res chain seq x y z
N MET A 1 -4.48 11.26 13.39
CA MET A 1 -5.41 11.52 14.54
C MET A 1 -6.87 11.13 14.28
N ALA A 2 -7.55 11.60 13.22
CA ALA A 2 -8.99 11.33 12.99
C ALA A 2 -9.35 9.84 12.86
N LYS A 3 -8.57 9.05 12.12
CA LYS A 3 -8.79 7.60 11.95
C LYS A 3 -8.74 6.84 13.27
N ARG A 4 -7.77 7.17 14.14
CA ARG A 4 -7.62 6.55 15.48
C ARG A 4 -8.83 6.83 16.37
N ILE A 5 -9.38 8.04 16.33
CA ILE A 5 -10.61 8.39 17.05
C ILE A 5 -11.77 7.56 16.49
N ALA A 6 -11.96 7.55 15.16
CA ALA A 6 -13.03 6.80 14.50
C ALA A 6 -12.97 5.29 14.82
N THR A 7 -11.79 4.67 14.80
CA THR A 7 -11.64 3.26 15.15
C THR A 7 -11.99 2.99 16.62
N ASN A 8 -11.63 3.90 17.53
CA ASN A 8 -11.90 3.73 18.96
C ASN A 8 -13.40 3.86 19.30
N VAL A 9 -14.13 4.73 18.60
CA VAL A 9 -15.58 4.92 18.85
C VAL A 9 -16.46 3.90 18.12
N SER A 10 -15.94 3.25 17.08
CA SER A 10 -16.66 2.18 16.38
C SER A 10 -16.83 0.92 17.25
N SER A 11 -17.96 0.22 17.14
CA SER A 11 -18.28 -0.99 17.91
C SER A 11 -18.37 -2.27 17.08
N GLY A 12 -18.25 -2.18 15.75
CA GLY A 12 -18.37 -3.31 14.84
C GLY A 12 -17.26 -4.35 15.02
N LYS A 13 -17.60 -5.62 14.74
CA LYS A 13 -16.65 -6.76 14.76
C LYS A 13 -15.59 -6.67 13.65
N PHE A 14 -15.91 -5.96 12.58
CA PHE A 14 -15.03 -5.73 11.44
C PHE A 14 -14.84 -4.23 11.26
N LEU A 15 -13.67 -3.85 10.74
CA LEU A 15 -13.33 -2.49 10.34
C LEU A 15 -13.27 -2.44 8.81
N ILE A 16 -13.90 -1.42 8.24
CA ILE A 16 -13.88 -1.12 6.80
C ILE A 16 -13.28 0.27 6.65
N PHE A 17 -12.15 0.37 5.96
CA PHE A 17 -11.50 1.64 5.68
C PHE A 17 -11.84 2.08 4.26
N PHE A 18 -12.34 3.31 4.14
CA PHE A 18 -12.71 3.93 2.87
C PHE A 18 -12.26 5.40 2.87
N ASP A 19 -12.04 5.93 1.66
CA ASP A 19 -11.78 7.34 1.42
C ASP A 19 -13.11 8.05 1.18
N SER A 20 -13.45 9.01 2.05
CA SER A 20 -14.70 9.76 1.94
C SER A 20 -14.79 10.66 0.70
N SER A 21 -13.68 10.84 -0.04
CA SER A 21 -13.65 11.59 -1.30
C SER A 21 -13.96 10.74 -2.53
N LEU A 22 -14.06 9.41 -2.39
CA LEU A 22 -14.32 8.48 -3.47
C LEU A 22 -15.77 7.98 -3.45
N SER A 23 -16.30 7.70 -4.65
CA SER A 23 -17.55 6.97 -4.83
C SER A 23 -17.23 5.50 -5.08
N TYR A 24 -17.90 4.60 -4.35
CA TYR A 24 -17.69 3.16 -4.45
C TYR A 24 -18.88 2.50 -5.13
N SER A 25 -18.60 1.55 -6.02
CA SER A 25 -19.60 0.74 -6.69
C SER A 25 -20.35 -0.17 -5.71
N ILE A 26 -21.62 -0.49 -6.00
CA ILE A 26 -22.44 -1.35 -5.13
C ILE A 26 -21.88 -2.78 -5.05
N GLU A 27 -21.18 -3.22 -6.08
CA GLU A 27 -20.53 -4.53 -6.19
C GLU A 27 -19.47 -4.75 -5.10
N PHE A 28 -18.89 -3.67 -4.53
CA PHE A 28 -18.02 -3.79 -3.36
C PHE A 28 -18.78 -4.30 -2.12
N ALA A 29 -20.07 -3.96 -1.99
CA ALA A 29 -20.89 -4.48 -0.90
C ALA A 29 -21.06 -6.00 -1.02
N ASP A 30 -21.18 -6.54 -2.23
CA ASP A 30 -21.26 -7.99 -2.46
C ASP A 30 -19.95 -8.71 -2.11
N ILE A 31 -18.80 -8.13 -2.50
CA ILE A 31 -17.47 -8.64 -2.11
C ILE A 31 -17.35 -8.66 -0.58
N ILE A 32 -17.71 -7.55 0.08
CA ILE A 32 -17.63 -7.44 1.54
C ILE A 32 -18.59 -8.43 2.21
N ALA A 33 -19.83 -8.53 1.76
CA ALA A 33 -20.81 -9.45 2.31
C ALA A 33 -20.38 -10.92 2.14
N SER A 34 -19.75 -11.25 1.02
CA SER A 34 -19.18 -12.59 0.78
C SER A 34 -18.02 -12.87 1.74
N TYR A 35 -17.08 -11.92 1.89
CA TYR A 35 -15.99 -12.00 2.84
C TYR A 35 -16.47 -12.14 4.29
N LEU A 36 -17.43 -11.34 4.73
CA LEU A 36 -17.96 -11.40 6.10
C LEU A 36 -18.63 -12.75 6.39
N ARG A 37 -19.27 -13.37 5.39
CA ARG A 37 -19.88 -14.70 5.51
C ARG A 37 -18.87 -15.84 5.53
N SER A 38 -17.69 -15.66 4.91
CA SER A 38 -16.65 -16.68 4.90
C SER A 38 -16.08 -17.02 6.28
N GLY A 39 -16.18 -16.08 7.25
CA GLY A 39 -15.64 -16.26 8.59
C GLY A 39 -14.11 -16.30 8.67
N GLU A 40 -13.42 -15.98 7.56
CA GLU A 40 -11.96 -16.02 7.45
C GLU A 40 -11.30 -15.01 8.38
N LYS A 41 -10.23 -15.45 9.08
CA LYS A 41 -9.36 -14.57 9.86
C LYS A 41 -8.26 -13.96 8.98
N ALA A 42 -8.68 -13.35 7.88
CA ALA A 42 -7.80 -12.73 6.90
C ALA A 42 -8.20 -11.27 6.68
N VAL A 43 -7.30 -10.46 6.13
CA VAL A 43 -7.63 -9.12 5.64
C VAL A 43 -8.13 -9.24 4.21
N LEU A 44 -9.33 -8.72 3.91
CA LEU A 44 -9.75 -8.50 2.54
C LEU A 44 -9.15 -7.19 2.05
N LEU A 45 -8.41 -7.28 0.95
CA LEU A 45 -7.85 -6.14 0.27
C LEU A 45 -8.50 -5.99 -1.10
N SER A 46 -9.47 -5.09 -1.19
CA SER A 46 -10.03 -4.61 -2.45
C SER A 46 -9.72 -3.13 -2.64
N ASP A 47 -10.57 -2.36 -3.33
CA ASP A 47 -10.55 -0.89 -3.20
C ASP A 47 -10.88 -0.43 -1.78
N LEU A 48 -11.45 -1.31 -0.97
CA LEU A 48 -11.68 -1.13 0.45
C LEU A 48 -10.84 -2.12 1.24
N ILE A 49 -10.24 -1.66 2.33
CA ILE A 49 -9.54 -2.53 3.26
C ILE A 49 -10.55 -2.99 4.31
N VAL A 50 -10.82 -4.28 4.38
CA VAL A 50 -11.71 -4.87 5.39
C VAL A 50 -10.95 -5.88 6.24
N MET A 51 -11.04 -5.76 7.55
CA MET A 51 -10.37 -6.67 8.47
C MET A 51 -11.15 -6.90 9.76
N PRO A 52 -10.98 -8.06 10.42
CA PRO A 52 -11.48 -8.27 11.77
C PRO A 52 -10.85 -7.24 12.71
N ARG A 53 -11.67 -6.71 13.62
CA ARG A 53 -11.25 -5.72 14.61
C ARG A 53 -10.07 -6.23 15.45
N GLU A 54 -10.07 -7.51 15.80
CA GLU A 54 -8.98 -8.13 16.58
C GLU A 54 -7.62 -7.97 15.91
N LEU A 55 -7.54 -8.16 14.58
CA LEU A 55 -6.28 -8.05 13.85
C LEU A 55 -5.73 -6.62 13.89
N PHE A 56 -6.60 -5.63 13.73
CA PHE A 56 -6.21 -4.22 13.78
C PHE A 56 -5.60 -3.83 15.13
N PHE A 57 -6.26 -4.20 16.24
CA PHE A 57 -5.78 -3.84 17.58
C PHE A 57 -4.58 -4.68 18.00
N ASN A 58 -4.52 -5.95 17.63
CA ASN A 58 -3.35 -6.80 17.89
C ASN A 58 -2.10 -6.29 17.16
N ALA A 59 -2.27 -5.72 15.97
CA ALA A 59 -1.18 -5.07 15.26
C ALA A 59 -0.74 -3.73 15.90
N GLY A 60 -1.56 -3.12 16.77
CA GLY A 60 -1.32 -1.82 17.39
C GLY A 60 -2.00 -0.63 16.68
N GLY A 61 -2.92 -0.90 15.74
CA GLY A 61 -3.68 0.12 15.02
C GLY A 61 -2.82 1.02 14.11
N PHE A 62 -3.35 2.18 13.69
CA PHE A 62 -2.59 3.15 12.90
C PHE A 62 -1.53 3.86 13.76
N ARG A 63 -0.31 3.95 13.24
CA ARG A 63 0.73 4.84 13.77
C ARG A 63 0.42 6.29 13.38
N ASP A 64 1.08 7.24 14.05
CA ASP A 64 0.94 8.66 13.75
C ASP A 64 1.80 9.06 12.54
N LEU A 65 1.42 8.49 11.39
CA LEU A 65 1.93 8.80 10.07
C LEU A 65 0.84 9.60 9.33
N SER A 66 1.22 10.43 8.37
CA SER A 66 0.28 11.13 7.48
C SER A 66 0.18 10.50 6.09
N TYR A 67 1.13 9.62 5.76
CA TYR A 67 1.23 8.94 4.46
C TYR A 67 1.71 7.50 4.67
N ALA A 68 1.26 6.57 3.81
CA ALA A 68 1.64 5.15 3.83
C ALA A 68 1.36 4.40 5.14
N GLU A 69 0.49 4.96 6.00
CA GLU A 69 0.07 4.38 7.27
C GLU A 69 -0.68 3.04 7.13
N ASP A 70 -1.30 2.84 5.97
CA ASP A 70 -1.94 1.60 5.54
C ASP A 70 -0.91 0.51 5.25
N VAL A 71 0.18 0.82 4.54
CA VAL A 71 1.29 -0.11 4.29
C VAL A 71 1.93 -0.55 5.60
N ASP A 72 2.22 0.39 6.51
CA ASP A 72 2.77 0.07 7.84
C ASP A 72 1.82 -0.82 8.66
N LEU A 73 0.52 -0.51 8.66
CA LEU A 73 -0.49 -1.31 9.34
C LEU A 73 -0.58 -2.73 8.76
N LEU A 74 -0.73 -2.86 7.44
CA LEU A 74 -0.89 -4.15 6.78
C LEU A 74 0.36 -5.02 6.94
N ALA A 75 1.55 -4.43 6.85
CA ALA A 75 2.80 -5.16 7.10
C ALA A 75 2.92 -5.69 8.54
N ARG A 76 2.31 -5.01 9.53
CA ARG A 76 2.20 -5.49 10.92
C ARG A 76 1.13 -6.56 11.08
N VAL A 77 -0.06 -6.36 10.50
CA VAL A 77 -1.17 -7.32 10.53
C VAL A 77 -0.76 -8.65 9.91
N TYR A 78 0.04 -8.61 8.84
CA TYR A 78 0.46 -9.82 8.14
C TYR A 78 1.30 -10.78 9.00
N ARG A 79 1.87 -10.32 10.13
CA ARG A 79 2.57 -11.22 11.07
C ARG A 79 1.64 -12.28 11.68
N SER A 80 0.33 -12.05 11.66
CA SER A 80 -0.66 -12.90 12.32
C SER A 80 -1.86 -13.26 11.45
N ALA A 81 -1.92 -12.80 10.19
CA ALA A 81 -3.05 -13.07 9.30
C ALA A 81 -2.67 -13.01 7.82
N ASN A 82 -3.41 -13.77 7.00
CA ASN A 82 -3.29 -13.72 5.54
C ASN A 82 -4.05 -12.52 4.94
N ILE A 83 -3.73 -12.20 3.69
CA ILE A 83 -4.47 -11.24 2.86
C ILE A 83 -5.21 -12.03 1.78
N ILE A 84 -6.48 -11.69 1.58
CA ILE A 84 -7.25 -12.10 0.41
C ILE A 84 -7.30 -10.89 -0.53
N ALA A 85 -6.52 -10.94 -1.60
CA ALA A 85 -6.44 -9.88 -2.58
C ALA A 85 -7.60 -10.00 -3.58
N TYR A 86 -8.46 -8.98 -3.60
CA TYR A 86 -9.47 -8.77 -4.63
C TYR A 86 -9.40 -7.32 -5.11
N PRO A 87 -8.27 -6.88 -5.69
CA PRO A 87 -8.15 -5.54 -6.23
C PRO A 87 -9.16 -5.39 -7.37
N VAL A 88 -10.04 -4.42 -7.29
CA VAL A 88 -10.96 -4.06 -8.37
C VAL A 88 -10.68 -2.60 -8.70
N LEU A 89 -10.89 -2.16 -9.95
CA LEU A 89 -10.72 -0.75 -10.36
C LEU A 89 -9.38 -0.10 -9.93
N GLY A 90 -8.33 -0.93 -9.80
CA GLY A 90 -6.96 -0.49 -9.62
C GLY A 90 -6.46 -0.38 -8.18
N CYS A 91 -7.22 -0.80 -7.15
CA CYS A 91 -6.78 -0.80 -5.74
C CYS A 91 -6.07 0.51 -5.36
N LYS A 92 -6.74 1.63 -5.65
CA LYS A 92 -6.11 2.95 -5.60
C LYS A 92 -5.56 3.27 -4.22
N MET A 93 -6.16 2.75 -3.15
CA MET A 93 -5.72 3.03 -1.77
C MET A 93 -4.24 2.66 -1.52
N LEU A 94 -3.77 1.52 -2.03
CA LEU A 94 -2.37 1.12 -1.87
C LEU A 94 -1.44 1.78 -2.89
N VAL A 95 -1.91 1.89 -4.12
CA VAL A 95 -1.08 2.25 -5.28
C VAL A 95 -0.87 3.77 -5.37
N THR A 96 -1.86 4.57 -4.96
CA THR A 96 -1.74 6.05 -4.97
C THR A 96 -0.97 6.60 -3.77
N GLN A 97 -0.78 5.82 -2.70
CA GLN A 97 0.09 6.20 -1.58
C GLN A 97 1.51 5.62 -1.68
N GLY A 98 1.68 4.55 -2.46
CA GLY A 98 2.97 4.07 -2.95
C GLY A 98 3.57 4.95 -4.05
N ILE A 99 3.39 6.28 -3.95
CA ILE A 99 4.10 7.27 -4.78
C ILE A 99 5.58 6.88 -4.72
N PRO A 100 6.25 6.54 -5.84
CA PRO A 100 7.70 6.46 -5.87
C PRO A 100 8.29 7.59 -5.05
N LEU A 101 9.30 7.32 -4.22
CA LEU A 101 9.99 8.32 -3.37
C LEU A 101 10.33 9.63 -4.11
N PHE A 102 10.32 9.60 -5.45
CA PHE A 102 10.61 10.68 -6.38
C PHE A 102 9.54 11.02 -7.42
N SER A 103 8.40 10.32 -7.53
CA SER A 103 7.37 10.71 -8.50
C SER A 103 6.59 11.90 -7.96
N ILE A 104 7.21 13.06 -8.05
CA ILE A 104 6.54 14.34 -8.00
C ILE A 104 5.89 14.47 -9.37
N PRO A 105 4.55 14.59 -9.47
CA PRO A 105 3.95 14.99 -10.72
C PRO A 105 4.58 16.32 -11.15
N THR A 106 5.38 16.32 -12.22
CA THR A 106 5.93 17.54 -12.84
C THR A 106 5.15 17.83 -14.12
N GLY A 107 3.83 17.97 -13.99
CA GLY A 107 2.94 18.37 -15.09
C GLY A 107 2.34 19.76 -14.85
N PRO A 108 2.18 20.60 -15.88
CA PRO A 108 1.41 21.84 -15.77
C PRO A 108 -0.07 21.47 -15.54
N GLY A 109 -0.54 21.60 -14.30
CA GLY A 109 -1.86 21.13 -13.85
C GLY A 109 -1.80 20.05 -12.76
N SER A 110 -0.64 19.47 -12.53
CA SER A 110 -0.39 18.62 -11.38
C SER A 110 -0.12 19.47 -10.13
N ARG A 111 -0.29 18.91 -8.94
CA ARG A 111 -0.27 19.57 -7.62
C ARG A 111 1.11 20.15 -7.21
N LEU A 112 1.76 20.90 -8.09
CA LEU A 112 2.89 21.80 -7.81
C LEU A 112 2.50 22.99 -6.90
N SER A 113 1.23 23.07 -6.48
CA SER A 113 0.77 23.97 -5.41
C SER A 113 0.96 23.41 -3.99
N GLU A 114 1.41 22.16 -3.83
CA GLU A 114 1.68 21.61 -2.50
C GLU A 114 3.04 22.12 -1.97
N PRO A 115 3.07 22.76 -0.78
CA PRO A 115 4.31 23.31 -0.23
C PRO A 115 5.36 22.20 -0.09
N GLY A 116 6.62 22.48 -0.43
CA GLY A 116 7.72 21.49 -0.37
C GLY A 116 7.89 20.77 0.97
N PHE A 117 7.31 21.31 2.05
CA PHE A 117 7.17 20.65 3.33
C PHE A 117 6.29 19.37 3.28
N LYS A 118 5.16 19.39 2.58
CA LYS A 118 4.25 18.24 2.45
C LYS A 118 4.92 17.08 1.73
N ILE A 119 5.63 17.37 0.64
CA ILE A 119 6.40 16.38 -0.13
C ILE A 119 7.46 15.72 0.77
N ARG A 120 8.23 16.54 1.51
CA ARG A 120 9.26 16.02 2.42
C ARG A 120 8.68 15.20 3.57
N LYS A 121 7.52 15.59 4.09
CA LYS A 121 6.79 14.82 5.11
C LYS A 121 6.31 13.48 4.53
N ALA A 122 5.75 13.47 3.33
CA ALA A 122 5.34 12.26 2.64
C ALA A 122 6.52 11.30 2.42
N GLN A 123 7.65 11.81 1.94
CA GLN A 123 8.89 11.02 1.78
C GLN A 123 9.36 10.43 3.12
N TRP A 124 9.36 11.24 4.18
CA TRP A 124 9.73 10.78 5.52
C TRP A 124 8.81 9.67 6.03
N ASP A 125 7.50 9.89 5.97
CA ASP A 125 6.49 8.92 6.42
C ASP A 125 6.57 7.63 5.61
N GLN A 126 6.79 7.70 4.30
CA GLN A 126 7.02 6.54 3.43
C GLN A 126 8.29 5.76 3.79
N ILE A 127 9.42 6.45 4.06
CA ILE A 127 10.67 5.78 4.49
C ILE A 127 10.42 4.97 5.76
N LEU A 128 9.69 5.55 6.72
CA LEU A 128 9.36 4.87 7.97
C LEU A 128 8.36 3.73 7.77
N ALA A 129 7.25 4.00 7.08
CA ALA A 129 6.16 3.05 6.88
C ALA A 129 6.59 1.84 6.07
N CYS A 130 7.28 2.08 4.97
CA CYS A 130 7.75 1.04 4.08
C CYS A 130 9.03 0.38 4.58
N ASN A 131 9.72 0.92 5.60
CA ASN A 131 11.03 0.45 6.03
C ASN A 131 12.01 0.31 4.84
N TYR A 132 12.07 1.33 3.97
CA TYR A 132 12.93 1.30 2.80
C TYR A 132 14.41 1.20 3.20
N ARG A 133 15.23 0.65 2.31
CA ARG A 133 16.70 0.71 2.36
C ARG A 133 17.21 1.83 1.45
N ILE A 134 18.45 2.27 1.65
CA ILE A 134 19.10 3.24 0.75
C ILE A 134 19.16 2.70 -0.69
N SER A 135 19.32 1.38 -0.86
CA SER A 135 19.26 0.71 -2.17
C SER A 135 17.91 0.90 -2.86
N ASP A 136 16.82 0.87 -2.10
CA ASP A 136 15.45 0.93 -2.62
C ASP A 136 15.15 2.32 -3.17
N ILE A 137 15.75 3.37 -2.59
CA ILE A 137 15.68 4.76 -3.06
C ILE A 137 16.09 4.86 -4.54
N ASN A 138 17.19 4.19 -4.91
CA ASN A 138 17.69 4.26 -6.28
C ASN A 138 16.78 3.56 -7.29
N GLY A 139 15.97 2.58 -6.84
CA GLY A 139 15.05 1.82 -7.70
C GLY A 139 13.76 2.56 -8.04
N PHE A 140 13.42 3.63 -7.31
CA PHE A 140 12.22 4.45 -7.56
C PHE A 140 12.50 5.71 -8.38
N VAL A 141 13.76 5.95 -8.77
CA VAL A 141 14.14 7.03 -9.67
C VAL A 141 13.92 6.51 -11.10
N GLY A 142 12.81 6.88 -11.73
CA GLY A 142 12.63 6.62 -13.16
C GLY A 142 13.73 7.30 -13.96
N GLU A 143 14.15 6.72 -15.09
CA GLU A 143 15.21 7.29 -15.93
C GLU A 143 14.90 8.73 -16.39
N GLU A 144 13.61 9.09 -16.48
CA GLU A 144 13.12 10.42 -16.89
C GLU A 144 13.09 11.46 -15.75
N ASP A 145 12.93 11.01 -14.50
CA ASP A 145 12.93 11.85 -13.31
C ASP A 145 14.32 11.78 -12.68
N ASN A 146 15.29 12.53 -13.19
CA ASN A 146 16.61 12.60 -12.57
C ASN A 146 16.64 13.73 -11.52
N PRO A 147 16.29 13.50 -10.24
CA PRO A 147 16.28 14.54 -9.24
C PRO A 147 17.70 15.09 -9.11
N GLY A 148 17.82 16.42 -9.17
CA GLY A 148 19.11 17.10 -9.00
C GLY A 148 19.84 16.66 -7.73
N PHE A 149 21.17 16.82 -7.74
CA PHE A 149 22.07 16.39 -6.66
C PHE A 149 21.57 16.75 -5.25
N LEU A 150 21.05 17.98 -5.09
CA LEU A 150 20.56 18.48 -3.80
C LEU A 150 19.36 17.68 -3.27
N THR A 151 18.41 17.32 -4.14
CA THR A 151 17.24 16.52 -3.77
C THR A 151 17.67 15.13 -3.32
N ARG A 152 18.57 14.48 -4.08
CA ARG A 152 19.15 13.17 -3.71
C ARG A 152 19.88 13.24 -2.36
N PHE A 153 20.65 14.30 -2.13
CA PHE A 153 21.36 14.51 -0.88
C PHE A 153 20.39 14.68 0.30
N ILE A 154 19.36 15.50 0.15
CA ILE A 154 18.33 15.72 1.18
C ILE A 154 17.59 14.42 1.50
N THR A 155 17.20 13.62 0.50
CA THR A 155 16.53 12.34 0.74
C THR A 155 17.43 11.35 1.48
N LYS A 156 18.73 11.30 1.16
CA LYS A 156 19.70 10.49 1.91
C LYS A 156 19.86 10.95 3.35
N VAL A 157 19.88 12.26 3.59
CA VAL A 157 19.92 12.84 4.94
C VAL A 157 18.65 12.47 5.71
N GLN A 158 17.46 12.68 5.12
CA GLN A 158 16.19 12.28 5.72
C GLN A 158 16.17 10.80 6.07
N PHE A 159 16.67 9.95 5.17
CA PHE A 159 16.79 8.52 5.42
C PHE A 159 17.67 8.19 6.63
N PHE A 160 18.85 8.82 6.72
CA PHE A 160 19.75 8.64 7.84
C PHE A 160 19.06 9.00 9.16
N PHE A 161 18.38 10.14 9.21
CA PHE A 161 17.64 10.58 10.40
C PHE A 161 16.42 9.69 10.69
N ALA A 162 15.65 9.30 9.67
CA ALA A 162 14.51 8.40 9.82
C ALA A 162 14.92 7.05 10.40
N ARG A 163 16.07 6.51 9.99
CA ARG A 163 16.59 5.27 10.55
C ARG A 163 17.18 5.44 11.95
N ARG A 164 17.81 6.58 12.23
CA ARG A 164 18.48 6.84 13.52
C ARG A 164 17.51 7.21 14.64
N PHE A 165 16.40 7.86 14.30
CA PHE A 165 15.43 8.44 15.24
C PHE A 165 14.00 7.95 15.03
N GLY A 166 13.72 7.21 13.96
CA GLY A 166 12.38 6.69 13.66
C GLY A 166 11.95 5.56 14.58
N MET A 167 10.62 5.36 14.61
CA MET A 167 9.99 4.23 15.28
C MET A 167 10.59 2.93 14.76
N SER A 168 10.88 1.96 15.65
CA SER A 168 11.48 0.68 15.25
C SER A 168 10.73 0.10 14.03
N PRO A 169 11.40 -0.01 12.87
CA PRO A 169 10.76 -0.58 11.71
C PRO A 169 10.34 -2.01 12.06
N THR A 170 9.19 -2.43 11.53
CA THR A 170 8.86 -3.85 11.52
C THR A 170 9.97 -4.56 10.76
N VAL A 171 10.76 -5.38 11.46
CA VAL A 171 11.95 -6.02 10.90
C VAL A 171 11.50 -7.25 10.12
N HIS A 172 10.94 -7.02 8.93
CA HIS A 172 10.94 -8.03 7.88
C HIS A 172 12.32 -8.00 7.19
N ASP A 173 12.75 -9.14 6.64
CA ASP A 173 14.02 -9.20 5.89
C ASP A 173 14.00 -8.31 4.64
N GLN A 174 12.80 -7.99 4.16
CA GLN A 174 12.52 -7.09 3.04
C GLN A 174 11.80 -5.82 3.52
N ASN A 175 11.77 -4.77 2.69
CA ASN A 175 10.97 -3.58 3.01
C ASN A 175 9.46 -3.93 3.01
N ASN A 176 8.69 -3.27 3.87
CA ASN A 176 7.28 -3.55 4.12
C ASN A 176 6.42 -3.42 2.86
N PHE A 177 6.77 -2.50 1.96
CA PHE A 177 6.06 -2.33 0.69
C PHE A 177 6.26 -3.54 -0.23
N LEU A 178 7.51 -3.94 -0.47
CA LEU A 178 7.83 -5.12 -1.28
C LEU A 178 7.17 -6.38 -0.69
N PHE A 179 7.28 -6.54 0.62
CA PHE A 179 6.64 -7.63 1.33
C PHE A 179 5.12 -7.65 1.11
N LEU A 180 4.45 -6.51 1.30
CA LEU A 180 3.00 -6.41 1.09
C LEU A 180 2.63 -6.75 -0.36
N MET A 181 3.37 -6.23 -1.34
CA MET A 181 3.13 -6.50 -2.75
C MET A 181 3.30 -7.98 -3.07
N ASP A 182 4.37 -8.62 -2.60
CA ASP A 182 4.59 -10.06 -2.77
C ASP A 182 3.41 -10.88 -2.22
N LYS A 183 2.80 -10.45 -1.12
CA LYS A 183 1.63 -11.11 -0.52
C LYS A 183 0.34 -10.89 -1.29
N ILE A 184 0.17 -9.73 -1.89
CA ILE A 184 -0.94 -9.46 -2.81
C ILE A 184 -0.81 -10.38 -4.03
N LEU A 185 0.40 -10.45 -4.60
CA LEU A 185 0.69 -11.30 -5.74
C LEU A 185 0.45 -12.78 -5.42
N GLU A 186 0.93 -13.25 -4.27
CA GLU A 186 0.71 -14.62 -3.78
C GLU A 186 -0.79 -14.94 -3.74
N SER A 187 -1.60 -14.07 -3.15
CA SER A 187 -3.06 -14.28 -3.06
C SER A 187 -3.75 -14.29 -4.44
N LEU A 188 -3.29 -13.45 -5.38
CA LEU A 188 -3.79 -13.44 -6.75
C LEU A 188 -3.44 -14.72 -7.51
N VAL A 189 -2.20 -15.21 -7.37
CA VAL A 189 -1.73 -16.46 -7.98
C VAL A 189 -2.47 -17.67 -7.41
N LEU A 190 -2.72 -17.69 -6.11
CA LEU A 190 -3.53 -18.71 -5.43
C LEU A 190 -5.03 -18.60 -5.75
N LYS A 191 -5.44 -17.52 -6.43
CA LYS A 191 -6.82 -17.23 -6.81
C LYS A 191 -7.77 -17.19 -5.61
N ASP A 192 -7.32 -16.64 -4.47
CA ASP A 192 -8.15 -16.55 -3.27
C ASP A 192 -9.45 -15.76 -3.51
N TYR A 193 -9.43 -14.84 -4.47
CA TYR A 193 -10.61 -14.11 -4.93
C TYR A 193 -11.74 -15.01 -5.45
N MET A 194 -11.43 -16.21 -5.96
CA MET A 194 -12.45 -17.16 -6.46
C MET A 194 -13.29 -17.76 -5.34
N ARG A 195 -12.90 -17.59 -4.07
CA ARG A 195 -13.70 -18.02 -2.91
C ARG A 195 -15.01 -17.23 -2.78
N PHE A 196 -15.13 -16.08 -3.44
CA PHE A 196 -16.32 -15.25 -3.40
C PHE A 196 -17.17 -15.47 -4.65
N GLU A 197 -18.12 -16.40 -4.54
CA GLU A 197 -19.01 -16.77 -5.65
C GLU A 197 -20.02 -15.66 -5.99
N GLY A 198 -20.42 -15.58 -7.26
CA GLY A 198 -21.49 -14.69 -7.73
C GLY A 198 -21.06 -13.25 -8.04
N ILE A 199 -19.77 -12.95 -8.01
CA ILE A 199 -19.24 -11.61 -8.26
C ILE A 199 -18.76 -11.51 -9.70
N SER A 200 -19.31 -10.56 -10.46
CA SER A 200 -19.02 -10.37 -11.88
C SER A 200 -17.69 -9.66 -12.17
N MET A 201 -17.19 -8.90 -11.20
CA MET A 201 -15.97 -8.10 -11.36
C MET A 201 -14.73 -8.99 -11.29
N LYS A 202 -13.91 -8.97 -12.34
CA LYS A 202 -12.61 -9.66 -12.32
C LYS A 202 -11.59 -8.84 -11.52
N PRO A 203 -10.75 -9.49 -10.69
CA PRO A 203 -9.69 -8.79 -10.00
C PRO A 203 -8.65 -8.28 -11.00
N MET A 204 -8.18 -7.06 -10.79
CA MET A 204 -7.22 -6.39 -11.65
C MET A 204 -6.38 -5.42 -10.82
N LEU A 205 -5.07 -5.60 -10.84
CA LEU A 205 -4.14 -4.74 -10.10
C LEU A 205 -3.59 -3.67 -11.05
N SER A 206 -3.92 -2.41 -10.77
CA SER A 206 -3.38 -1.28 -11.53
C SER A 206 -2.10 -0.79 -10.87
N MET A 207 -1.03 -0.57 -11.63
CA MET A 207 0.19 0.04 -11.07
C MET A 207 0.97 0.88 -12.08
N PRO A 208 1.65 1.94 -11.62
CA PRO A 208 2.57 2.72 -12.46
C PRO A 208 3.72 1.85 -12.99
N GLY A 209 4.19 2.16 -14.20
CA GLY A 209 5.34 1.47 -14.80
C GLY A 209 6.61 1.50 -13.93
N THR A 210 6.87 2.60 -13.24
CA THR A 210 8.02 2.74 -12.31
C THR A 210 7.90 1.79 -11.10
N MET A 211 6.69 1.60 -10.57
CA MET A 211 6.43 0.64 -9.50
C MET A 211 6.64 -0.79 -10.00
N ARG A 212 6.16 -1.11 -11.21
CA ARG A 212 6.37 -2.43 -11.84
C ARG A 212 7.85 -2.73 -12.04
N GLN A 213 8.64 -1.76 -12.50
CA GLN A 213 10.08 -1.87 -12.69
C GLN A 213 10.80 -2.10 -11.36
N TYR A 214 10.47 -1.33 -10.33
CA TYR A 214 11.01 -1.52 -8.99
C TYR A 214 10.73 -2.93 -8.46
N LEU A 215 9.48 -3.38 -8.53
CA LEU A 215 9.09 -4.72 -8.05
C LEU A 215 9.82 -5.83 -8.82
N ALA A 216 9.93 -5.71 -10.15
CA ALA A 216 10.69 -6.64 -10.99
C ALA A 216 12.18 -6.70 -10.63
N GLY A 217 12.77 -5.55 -10.29
CA GLY A 217 14.17 -5.44 -9.88
C GLY A 217 14.41 -6.02 -8.49
N ALA A 218 13.45 -5.84 -7.58
CA ALA A 218 13.59 -6.18 -6.16
C ALA A 218 13.16 -7.62 -5.82
N SER A 219 12.24 -8.24 -6.57
CA SER A 219 11.72 -9.58 -6.29
C SER A 219 11.59 -10.43 -7.56
N VAL A 220 12.04 -11.68 -7.48
CA VAL A 220 11.97 -12.64 -8.60
C VAL A 220 10.52 -12.99 -8.94
N ALA A 221 9.62 -12.97 -7.94
CA ALA A 221 8.21 -13.26 -8.14
C ALA A 221 7.64 -12.37 -9.25
N TRP A 222 8.02 -11.10 -9.28
CA TRP A 222 7.54 -10.10 -10.23
C TRP A 222 8.17 -10.18 -11.63
N LYS A 223 9.08 -11.11 -11.91
CA LYS A 223 9.72 -11.21 -13.24
C LYS A 223 8.93 -12.05 -14.25
N SER A 224 7.86 -12.73 -13.84
CA SER A 224 7.09 -13.64 -14.70
C SER A 224 6.15 -12.90 -15.64
N ASN A 225 6.09 -13.33 -16.91
CA ASN A 225 5.14 -12.86 -17.92
C ASN A 225 3.68 -13.21 -17.57
N GLU A 226 3.45 -14.23 -16.73
CA GLU A 226 2.09 -14.60 -16.30
C GLU A 226 1.45 -13.49 -15.45
N ILE A 227 2.27 -12.66 -14.80
CA ILE A 227 1.83 -11.55 -13.97
C ILE A 227 1.31 -10.42 -14.84
N ASP A 228 1.84 -10.24 -16.05
CA ASP A 228 1.44 -9.15 -16.93
C ASP A 228 -0.04 -9.26 -17.36
N ASN A 229 -0.62 -10.47 -17.35
CA ASN A 229 -2.05 -10.69 -17.58
C ASN A 229 -2.94 -10.30 -16.39
N MET A 230 -2.38 -10.18 -15.18
CA MET A 230 -3.08 -9.77 -13.95
C MET A 230 -2.93 -8.28 -13.65
N LEU A 231 -2.09 -7.58 -14.42
CA LEU A 231 -1.76 -6.17 -14.25
C LEU A 231 -2.42 -5.29 -15.29
N THR A 232 -2.74 -4.06 -14.90
CA THR A 232 -2.98 -2.96 -15.83
C THR A 232 -1.96 -1.87 -15.57
N LEU A 233 -1.17 -1.55 -16.58
CA LEU A 233 -0.21 -0.45 -16.50
C LEU A 233 -0.93 0.87 -16.78
N GLN A 234 -0.68 1.87 -15.94
CA GLN A 234 -1.18 3.24 -16.08
C GLN A 234 -0.04 4.22 -16.33
#